data_AF-A0A2S2PCY3-F1
#
_entry.id   AF-A0A2S2PCY3-F1
#
_cell.length_a   1.000
_cell.length_b   1.000
_cell.length_c   1.000
_cell.angle_alpha   90.00
_cell.angle_beta   90.00
_cell.angle_gamma   90.00
#
_symmetry.space_group_name_H-M   'P 1'
#
loop_
_entity.id
_entity.type
_entity.pdbx_description
1 polymer ?
#
loop_
_entity_poly.entity_id
_entity_poly.type
_entity_poly.pdbx_seq_one_letter_code
_entity_poly.pdbx_strand_id
1 'polypeptide(L)'
;HNLIIIKHSIRNLNEKLDLIIERNNKFSQNSENNLHEDDIDYANLNCIFPIDDINTLNCIEEQLASDQKYHKLMTNKLVGLGGKTIQIYIKRVMQLLFTDELLQYYSFSGRANKKK
;
A
#
# COMPACT_ATOMS: atom_id res chain seq x y z
N HIS A 1 25.16 -41.74 -15.10
CA HIS A 1 23.75 -41.30 -15.09
C HIS A 1 23.51 -40.18 -14.06
N ASN A 2 23.72 -40.41 -12.77
CA ASN A 2 23.55 -39.38 -11.72
C ASN A 2 24.38 -38.11 -11.92
N LEU A 3 25.63 -38.23 -12.40
CA LEU A 3 26.50 -37.06 -12.68
C LEU A 3 25.92 -36.13 -13.75
N ILE A 4 25.24 -36.69 -14.75
CA ILE A 4 24.62 -35.93 -15.85
C ILE A 4 23.39 -35.18 -15.33
N ILE A 5 22.60 -35.84 -14.48
CA ILE A 5 21.43 -35.24 -13.84
C ILE A 5 21.86 -34.08 -12.94
N ILE A 6 22.87 -34.28 -12.10
CA ILE A 6 23.42 -33.23 -11.22
C ILE A 6 23.94 -32.05 -12.05
N LYS A 7 24.68 -32.30 -13.14
CA LYS A 7 25.18 -31.25 -14.02
C LYS A 7 24.03 -30.42 -14.64
N HIS A 8 22.95 -31.08 -15.05
CA HIS A 8 21.77 -30.40 -15.58
C HIS A 8 21.05 -29.56 -14.51
N SER A 9 20.88 -30.11 -13.30
CA SER A 9 20.28 -29.38 -12.17
C SER A 9 21.09 -28.15 -11.78
N ILE A 10 22.43 -28.24 -11.74
CA ILE A 10 23.31 -27.10 -11.48
C ILE A 10 23.16 -26.04 -12.57
N ARG A 11 23.11 -26.43 -13.85
CA ARG A 11 22.90 -25.48 -14.94
C ARG A 11 21.56 -24.75 -14.81
N ASN A 12 20.49 -25.47 -14.49
CA ASN A 12 19.18 -24.87 -14.28
C ASN A 12 19.15 -23.90 -13.08
N LEU A 13 19.89 -24.21 -12.00
CA LEU A 13 20.02 -23.32 -10.85
C LEU A 13 20.79 -22.05 -11.21
N ASN A 14 21.88 -22.15 -11.97
CA ASN A 14 22.63 -20.97 -12.43
C ASN A 14 21.75 -20.06 -13.29
N GLU A 15 21.01 -20.62 -14.26
CA GLU A 15 20.07 -19.85 -15.09
C GLU A 15 19.02 -19.11 -14.24
N LYS A 16 18.52 -19.73 -13.16
CA LYS A 16 17.58 -19.08 -12.22
C LYS A 16 18.23 -17.99 -11.38
N LEU A 17 19.49 -18.18 -10.96
CA LEU A 17 20.24 -17.18 -10.21
C LEU A 17 20.51 -15.94 -11.07
N ASP A 18 20.87 -16.12 -12.33
CA ASP A 18 21.08 -15.02 -13.27
C ASP A 18 19.82 -14.17 -13.44
N LEU A 19 18.64 -14.81 -13.54
CA LEU A 19 17.35 -14.11 -13.60
C LEU A 19 17.04 -13.32 -12.32
N ILE A 20 17.40 -13.84 -11.15
CA ILE A 20 17.21 -13.14 -9.87
C ILE A 20 18.14 -11.92 -9.79
N ILE A 21 19.40 -12.07 -10.21
CA ILE A 21 20.38 -10.98 -10.25
C ILE A 21 19.91 -9.88 -11.20
N GLU A 22 19.46 -10.23 -12.41
CA GLU A 22 18.93 -9.26 -13.38
C GLU A 22 17.73 -8.49 -12.81
N ARG A 23 16.81 -9.19 -12.14
CA ARG A 23 15.65 -8.57 -11.49
C ARG A 23 16.06 -7.63 -10.36
N ASN A 24 17.07 -8.01 -9.58
CA ASN A 24 17.57 -7.20 -8.46
C ASN A 24 18.29 -5.94 -8.96
N ASN A 25 19.07 -6.05 -10.04
CA ASN A 25 19.72 -4.90 -10.68
C ASN A 25 18.69 -3.90 -11.22
N LYS A 26 17.61 -4.37 -11.86
CA LYS A 26 16.50 -3.51 -12.29
C LYS A 26 15.79 -2.83 -11.11
N PHE A 27 15.70 -3.51 -9.97
CA PHE A 27 15.13 -2.93 -8.74
C PHE A 27 16.04 -1.84 -8.15
N SER A 28 17.35 -2.09 -8.08
CA SER A 28 18.35 -1.12 -7.59
C SER A 28 18.39 0.16 -8.46
N GLN A 29 18.32 0.00 -9.79
CA GLN A 29 18.29 1.15 -10.71
C GLN A 29 17.03 2.02 -10.58
N ASN A 30 15.90 1.45 -10.16
CA ASN A 30 14.70 2.24 -9.83
C ASN A 30 14.82 2.96 -8.46
N SER A 31 15.68 2.47 -7.58
CA SER A 31 15.90 3.06 -6.25
C SER A 31 16.86 4.26 -6.30
N GLU A 32 17.89 4.21 -7.15
CA GLU A 32 18.89 5.29 -7.25
C GLU A 32 18.35 6.57 -7.91
N ASN A 33 17.32 6.45 -8.76
CA ASN A 33 16.68 7.62 -9.41
C ASN A 33 15.70 8.40 -8.49
N ASN A 34 15.55 8.02 -7.22
CA ASN A 34 14.63 8.68 -6.28
C ASN A 34 15.32 9.22 -5.00
N LEU A 35 16.66 9.29 -4.95
CA LEU A 35 17.41 9.65 -3.75
C LEU A 35 17.59 11.17 -3.52
N HIS A 36 16.57 11.97 -3.85
CA HIS A 36 16.51 13.40 -3.51
C HIS A 36 15.11 13.85 -3.11
N GLU A 37 14.39 13.04 -2.35
CA GLU A 37 13.25 13.52 -1.56
C GLU A 37 13.63 13.42 -0.09
N ASP A 38 13.58 14.55 0.64
CA ASP A 38 13.73 14.61 2.08
C ASP A 38 12.97 13.44 2.71
N ASP A 39 13.69 12.59 3.45
CA ASP A 39 13.22 11.25 3.80
C ASP A 39 12.22 11.33 4.96
N ILE A 40 11.03 11.87 4.69
CA ILE A 40 9.91 11.85 5.63
C ILE A 40 9.51 10.38 5.82
N ASP A 41 9.73 9.87 7.02
CA ASP A 41 9.42 8.50 7.40
C ASP A 41 7.93 8.37 7.76
N TYR A 42 7.16 7.79 6.83
CA TYR A 42 5.75 7.47 7.01
C TYR A 42 5.51 6.05 7.54
N ALA A 43 6.54 5.36 8.08
CA ALA A 43 6.41 4.01 8.63
C ALA A 43 5.31 3.90 9.71
N ASN A 44 4.97 4.99 10.38
CA ASN A 44 3.97 5.04 11.45
C ASN A 44 2.58 5.50 11.01
N LEU A 45 2.18 5.34 9.75
CA LEU A 45 0.79 5.56 9.28
C LEU A 45 -0.32 4.88 10.11
N ASN A 46 0.02 3.96 11.02
CA ASN A 46 -0.93 3.32 11.93
C ASN A 46 -1.38 4.20 13.09
N CYS A 47 -0.64 5.25 13.46
CA CYS A 47 -1.01 6.10 14.61
C CYS A 47 -2.13 7.10 14.32
N ILE A 48 -2.53 7.24 13.06
CA ILE A 48 -3.51 8.24 12.58
C ILE A 48 -4.93 7.66 12.50
N PHE A 49 -5.07 6.34 12.61
CA PHE A 49 -6.35 5.65 12.45
C PHE A 49 -6.82 5.00 13.75
N PRO A 50 -8.14 4.97 14.02
CA PRO A 50 -9.21 5.55 13.20
C PRO A 50 -9.34 7.08 13.38
N ILE A 51 -9.72 7.77 12.32
CA ILE A 51 -9.98 9.22 12.32
C ILE A 51 -11.36 9.46 12.96
N ASP A 52 -11.42 10.41 13.88
CA ASP A 52 -12.64 10.80 14.60
C ASP A 52 -13.07 12.25 14.37
N ASP A 53 -12.21 13.08 13.77
CA ASP A 53 -12.51 14.49 13.50
C ASP A 53 -12.30 14.89 12.02
N ILE A 54 -13.05 15.92 11.61
CA ILE A 54 -13.06 16.43 10.23
C ILE A 54 -11.77 17.17 9.87
N ASN A 55 -11.09 17.80 10.85
CA ASN A 55 -9.87 18.55 10.54
C ASN A 55 -8.74 17.57 10.18
N THR A 56 -8.59 16.49 10.94
CA THR A 56 -7.65 15.42 10.63
C THR A 56 -7.96 14.78 9.27
N LEU A 57 -9.24 14.56 8.94
CA LEU A 57 -9.64 14.09 7.62
C LEU A 57 -9.15 15.03 6.51
N ASN A 58 -9.39 16.34 6.64
CA ASN A 58 -8.97 17.33 5.65
C ASN A 58 -7.44 17.40 5.53
N CYS A 59 -6.71 17.33 6.65
CA CYS A 59 -5.25 17.30 6.62
C CYS A 59 -4.71 16.08 5.86
N ILE A 60 -5.33 14.91 6.04
CA ILE A 60 -4.95 13.69 5.30
C ILE A 60 -5.28 13.84 3.81
N GLU A 61 -6.41 14.43 3.44
CA GLU A 61 -6.74 14.70 2.04
C GLU A 61 -5.74 15.65 1.38
N GLU A 62 -5.36 16.72 2.08
CA GLU A 62 -4.33 17.66 1.61
C GLU A 62 -2.96 16.98 1.47
N GLN A 63 -2.60 16.13 2.43
CA GLN A 63 -1.36 15.36 2.38
C GLN A 63 -1.37 14.31 1.26
N LEU A 64 -2.49 13.65 0.99
CA LEU A 64 -2.66 12.74 -0.15
C LEU A 64 -2.50 13.45 -1.49
N ALA A 65 -2.95 14.71 -1.59
CA ALA A 65 -2.86 15.51 -2.80
C ALA A 65 -1.46 16.09 -3.04
N SER A 66 -0.73 16.41 -1.95
CA SER A 66 0.57 17.09 -2.02
C SER A 66 1.76 16.14 -2.01
N ASP A 67 1.66 14.97 -1.37
CA ASP A 67 2.78 14.04 -1.18
C ASP A 67 2.53 12.69 -1.87
N GLN A 68 3.28 12.45 -2.95
CA GLN A 68 3.19 11.23 -3.74
C GLN A 68 3.73 9.99 -2.99
N LYS A 69 4.73 10.15 -2.12
CA LYS A 69 5.27 9.07 -1.28
C LYS A 69 4.22 8.65 -0.26
N TYR A 70 3.59 9.59 0.42
CA TYR A 70 2.47 9.37 1.32
C TYR A 70 1.32 8.66 0.61
N HIS A 71 0.90 9.17 -0.55
CA HIS A 71 -0.15 8.56 -1.38
C HIS A 71 0.16 7.10 -1.74
N LYS A 72 1.39 6.82 -2.20
CA LYS A 72 1.81 5.46 -2.57
C LYS A 72 1.81 4.50 -1.38
N LEU A 73 2.33 4.94 -0.22
CA LEU A 73 2.36 4.14 1.00
C LEU A 73 0.95 3.85 1.52
N MET A 74 0.09 4.86 1.53
CA MET A 74 -1.31 4.72 1.91
C MET A 74 -2.05 3.76 0.97
N THR A 75 -1.83 3.88 -0.33
CA THR A 75 -2.40 2.96 -1.34
C THR A 75 -1.97 1.52 -1.07
N ASN A 76 -0.67 1.28 -0.84
CA ASN A 76 -0.15 -0.06 -0.57
C ASN A 76 -0.76 -0.67 0.71
N LYS A 77 -0.94 0.15 1.74
CA LYS A 77 -1.60 -0.25 2.99
C LYS A 77 -3.06 -0.67 2.76
N LEU A 78 -3.82 0.13 2.01
CA LEU A 78 -5.22 -0.17 1.71
C LEU A 78 -5.37 -1.43 0.85
N VAL A 79 -4.55 -1.59 -0.19
CA VAL A 79 -4.54 -2.80 -1.04
C VAL A 79 -4.29 -4.07 -0.20
N GLY A 80 -3.45 -3.98 0.83
CA GLY A 80 -3.15 -5.09 1.74
C GLY A 80 -4.35 -5.61 2.55
N LEU A 81 -5.43 -4.83 2.72
CA LEU A 81 -6.61 -5.27 3.48
C LEU A 81 -7.37 -6.41 2.79
N GLY A 82 -7.36 -6.40 1.46
CA GLY A 82 -8.05 -7.38 0.62
C GLY A 82 -9.54 -7.53 0.92
N GLY A 83 -10.19 -8.44 0.21
CA GLY A 83 -11.61 -8.74 0.41
C GLY A 83 -12.11 -9.66 -0.68
N LYS A 84 -12.99 -10.60 -0.31
CA LYS A 84 -13.58 -11.53 -1.29
C LYS A 84 -14.45 -10.82 -2.32
N THR A 85 -15.06 -9.70 -1.92
CA THR A 85 -15.87 -8.83 -2.77
C THR A 85 -15.51 -7.37 -2.52
N ILE A 86 -15.81 -6.51 -3.49
CA ILE A 86 -15.60 -5.06 -3.39
C ILE A 86 -16.32 -4.49 -2.16
N GLN A 87 -17.54 -4.95 -1.87
CA GLN A 87 -18.32 -4.52 -0.70
C GLN A 87 -17.60 -4.84 0.62
N ILE A 88 -17.02 -6.03 0.73
CA ILE A 88 -16.26 -6.45 1.92
C ILE A 88 -14.97 -5.63 2.02
N TYR A 89 -14.28 -5.42 0.90
CA TYR A 89 -13.08 -4.59 0.86
C TYR A 89 -13.37 -3.15 1.32
N ILE A 90 -14.38 -2.50 0.76
CA ILE A 90 -14.77 -1.14 1.16
C ILE A 90 -15.15 -1.08 2.64
N LYS A 91 -15.91 -2.07 3.14
CA LYS A 91 -16.25 -2.13 4.56
C LYS A 91 -15.00 -2.19 5.45
N ARG A 92 -14.00 -3.00 5.08
CA ARG A 92 -12.72 -3.10 5.81
C ARG A 92 -11.93 -1.80 5.77
N VAL A 93 -11.89 -1.13 4.62
CA VAL A 93 -11.26 0.19 4.46
C VAL A 93 -11.93 1.20 5.39
N MET A 94 -13.26 1.30 5.35
CA MET A 94 -14.01 2.25 6.18
C MET A 94 -13.79 2.00 7.68
N GLN A 95 -13.83 0.74 8.12
CA GLN A 95 -13.61 0.36 9.51
C GLN A 95 -12.17 0.59 9.99
N LEU A 96 -11.19 0.53 9.09
CA LEU A 96 -9.81 0.86 9.44
C LEU A 96 -9.65 2.36 9.60
N LEU A 97 -10.17 3.14 8.65
CA LEU A 97 -9.84 4.56 8.53
C LEU A 97 -10.64 5.47 9.45
N PHE A 98 -11.88 5.11 9.77
CA PHE A 98 -12.83 6.02 10.37
C PHE A 98 -13.53 5.40 11.57
N THR A 99 -13.85 6.25 12.54
CA THR A 99 -14.77 5.90 13.63
C THR A 99 -16.21 5.86 13.15
N ASP A 100 -17.07 5.10 13.84
CA ASP A 100 -18.50 5.04 13.53
C ASP A 100 -19.16 6.43 13.73
N GLU A 101 -18.67 7.21 14.70
CA GLU A 101 -19.09 8.59 14.97
C GLU A 101 -18.79 9.54 13.82
N LEU A 102 -17.68 9.34 13.10
CA LEU A 102 -17.39 10.12 11.90
C LEU A 102 -18.20 9.61 10.71
N LEU A 103 -18.28 8.29 10.53
CA LEU A 103 -19.02 7.65 9.42
C LEU A 103 -20.51 7.94 9.44
N GLN A 104 -21.13 8.23 10.60
CA GLN A 104 -22.54 8.60 10.64
C GLN A 104 -22.87 9.86 9.80
N TYR A 105 -21.89 10.74 9.59
CA TYR A 105 -22.03 11.94 8.76
C TYR A 105 -21.89 11.65 7.26
N TYR A 106 -21.35 10.48 6.90
CA TYR A 106 -21.04 10.11 5.52
C TYR A 106 -21.77 8.83 5.14
N SER A 107 -22.77 8.95 4.28
CA SER A 107 -23.51 7.77 3.84
C SER A 107 -22.82 7.07 2.67
N PHE A 108 -22.25 5.89 2.90
CA PHE A 108 -21.78 5.03 1.80
C PHE A 108 -22.92 4.61 0.84
N SER A 109 -24.12 4.32 1.37
CA SER A 109 -25.29 3.88 0.57
C SER A 109 -26.33 4.97 0.29
N GLY A 110 -26.00 6.26 0.50
CA GLY A 110 -26.94 7.39 0.34
C GLY A 110 -28.18 7.44 1.26
N ARG A 111 -28.23 6.68 2.37
CA ARG A 111 -29.36 6.61 3.31
C ARG A 111 -29.22 7.45 4.59
N ALA A 112 -28.03 7.94 4.94
CA ALA A 112 -27.84 8.76 6.13
C ALA A 112 -28.02 10.26 5.83
N ASN A 113 -28.71 10.95 6.75
CA ASN A 113 -29.08 12.36 6.67
C ASN A 113 -27.85 13.26 6.46
N LYS A 114 -27.77 13.89 5.29
CA LYS A 114 -26.68 14.79 4.91
C LYS A 114 -26.68 16.02 5.82
N LYS A 115 -25.51 16.37 6.38
CA LYS A 115 -25.24 17.77 6.72
C LYS A 115 -25.23 18.56 5.40
N LYS A 116 -26.07 19.59 5.32
CA LYS A 116 -26.02 20.62 4.29
C LYS A 116 -24.86 21.56 4.58
#